data_AF-A0A0K0D9U0-F1
#
_entry.id   AF-A0A0K0D9U0-F1
#
_cell.length_a   1.000
_cell.length_b   1.000
_cell.length_c   1.000
_cell.angle_alpha   90.00
_cell.angle_beta   90.00
_cell.angle_gamma   90.00
#
_symmetry.space_group_name_H-M   'P 1'
#
loop_
_entity.id
_entity.type
_entity.pdbx_description
1 polymer ?
#
loop_
_entity_poly.entity_id
_entity_poly.type
_entity_poly.pdbx_seq_one_letter_code
_entity_poly.pdbx_strand_id
1 'polypeptide(L)'
;MSESADAKSSGIPVAELGIEQINALKTQVEQELNFFQESASQLKVLIQKTEQSILSMDVLKAAKPGHTALVPLSESMYVRAELDDPSRMLIEMGTGYFAEVSREKAGEFFERKKKYITKQV
;
A
#
# COMPACT_ATOMS: atom_id res chain seq x y z
N MET A 1 -43.70 19.43 -33.06
CA MET A 1 -43.99 18.73 -31.78
C MET A 1 -42.63 18.26 -31.27
N SER A 2 -41.89 19.20 -30.66
CA SER A 2 -41.75 19.38 -29.19
C SER A 2 -40.73 18.38 -28.62
N GLU A 3 -39.46 18.79 -28.46
CA GLU A 3 -38.84 19.16 -27.16
C GLU A 3 -38.95 18.03 -26.13
N SER A 4 -37.86 17.51 -25.56
CA SER A 4 -37.01 18.12 -24.52
C SER A 4 -35.84 17.17 -24.23
N ALA A 5 -34.70 17.51 -23.66
CA ALA A 5 -33.99 18.75 -23.39
C ALA A 5 -32.55 18.28 -23.08
N ASP A 6 -31.58 18.98 -23.66
CA ASP A 6 -30.16 18.89 -23.31
C ASP A 6 -30.02 19.07 -21.78
N ALA A 7 -29.61 18.02 -21.07
CA ALA A 7 -29.27 18.10 -19.66
C ALA A 7 -27.94 18.86 -19.53
N LYS A 8 -28.01 20.18 -19.71
CA LYS A 8 -26.90 21.09 -19.39
C LYS A 8 -26.53 20.86 -17.93
N SER A 9 -25.31 20.39 -17.70
CA SER A 9 -24.68 20.42 -16.38
C SER A 9 -24.59 21.88 -15.94
N SER A 10 -25.59 22.35 -15.20
CA SER A 10 -25.61 23.68 -14.61
C SER A 10 -24.70 23.71 -13.39
N GLY A 11 -23.39 23.58 -13.62
CA GLY A 11 -22.39 24.02 -12.65
C GLY A 11 -22.45 25.54 -12.58
N ILE A 12 -22.82 26.08 -11.42
CA ILE A 12 -22.76 27.54 -11.20
C ILE A 12 -21.28 27.95 -11.33
N PRO A 13 -20.94 28.94 -12.16
CA PRO A 13 -19.57 29.42 -12.27
C PRO A 13 -19.06 29.85 -10.89
N VAL A 14 -17.84 29.43 -10.52
CA VAL A 14 -17.24 29.78 -9.22
C VAL A 14 -17.21 31.31 -8.98
N ALA A 15 -17.16 32.09 -10.06
CA ALA A 15 -17.21 33.56 -10.04
C ALA A 15 -18.58 34.16 -9.67
N GLU A 16 -19.67 33.38 -9.72
CA GLU A 16 -21.03 33.79 -9.41
C GLU A 16 -21.48 33.35 -8.00
N LEU A 17 -20.63 32.65 -7.25
CA LEU A 17 -20.92 32.17 -5.91
C LEU A 17 -20.85 33.31 -4.87
N GLY A 18 -21.78 33.31 -3.91
CA GLY A 18 -21.71 34.19 -2.75
C GLY A 18 -20.56 33.82 -1.81
N ILE A 19 -20.10 34.77 -0.98
CA ILE A 19 -18.96 34.58 -0.05
C ILE A 19 -19.13 33.35 0.86
N GLU A 20 -20.34 33.09 1.35
CA GLU A 20 -20.63 31.91 2.18
C GLU A 20 -20.47 30.59 1.40
N GLN A 21 -20.92 30.55 0.15
CA GLN A 21 -20.81 29.37 -0.73
C GLN A 21 -19.35 29.11 -1.13
N ILE A 22 -18.57 30.18 -1.36
CA ILE A 22 -17.12 30.08 -1.62
C ILE A 22 -16.40 29.52 -0.40
N ASN A 23 -16.73 29.97 0.80
CA ASN A 23 -16.14 29.44 2.03
C ASN A 23 -16.48 27.96 2.25
N ALA A 24 -17.74 27.57 2.01
CA ALA A 24 -18.14 26.16 2.08
C ALA A 24 -17.37 25.30 1.07
N LEU A 25 -17.23 25.77 -0.18
CA LEU A 25 -16.46 25.09 -1.21
C LEU A 25 -14.98 24.98 -0.85
N LYS A 26 -14.38 26.04 -0.30
CA LYS A 26 -13.00 26.03 0.19
C LYS A 26 -12.79 24.94 1.23
N THR A 27 -13.66 24.87 2.24
CA THR A 27 -13.57 23.84 3.29
C THR A 27 -13.72 22.43 2.72
N GLN A 28 -14.62 22.22 1.77
CA GLN A 28 -14.76 20.92 1.11
C GLN A 28 -13.49 20.53 0.35
N VAL A 29 -12.93 21.43 -0.46
CA VAL A 29 -11.70 21.17 -1.22
C VAL A 29 -10.51 20.91 -0.29
N GLU A 30 -10.41 21.62 0.83
CA GLU A 30 -9.37 21.38 1.85
C GLU A 30 -9.51 19.99 2.47
N GLN A 31 -10.73 19.53 2.77
CA GLN A 31 -10.99 18.19 3.29
C GLN A 31 -10.63 17.10 2.27
N GLU A 32 -11.05 17.27 1.01
CA GLU A 32 -10.71 16.34 -0.07
C GLU A 32 -9.20 16.27 -0.31
N LEU A 33 -8.51 17.41 -0.29
CA LEU A 33 -7.06 17.47 -0.43
C LEU A 33 -6.36 16.72 0.70
N ASN A 34 -6.78 16.93 1.95
CA ASN A 34 -6.23 16.22 3.11
C ASN A 34 -6.44 14.71 2.99
N PHE A 35 -7.64 14.28 2.60
CA PHE A 35 -7.94 12.87 2.36
C PHE A 35 -7.02 12.24 1.30
N PHE A 36 -6.79 12.92 0.19
CA PHE A 36 -5.88 12.42 -0.85
C PHE A 36 -4.41 12.40 -0.39
N GLN A 37 -3.97 13.41 0.37
CA GLN A 37 -2.61 13.44 0.92
C GLN A 37 -2.36 12.29 1.90
N GLU A 38 -3.30 12.04 2.82
CA GLU A 38 -3.23 10.93 3.77
C GLU A 38 -3.23 9.58 3.05
N SER A 39 -4.14 9.40 2.09
CA SER A 39 -4.24 8.17 1.28
C SER A 39 -2.94 7.91 0.51
N ALA A 40 -2.36 8.93 -0.14
CA ALA A 40 -1.10 8.82 -0.85
C ALA A 40 0.07 8.50 0.09
N SER A 41 0.08 9.06 1.30
CA SER A 41 1.09 8.76 2.33
C SER A 41 1.02 7.29 2.77
N GLN A 42 -0.17 6.78 3.03
CA GLN A 42 -0.38 5.37 3.40
C GLN A 42 0.10 4.42 2.30
N LEU A 43 -0.24 4.70 1.03
CA LEU A 43 0.21 3.90 -0.11
C LEU A 43 1.75 3.91 -0.25
N LYS A 44 2.41 5.05 -0.02
CA LYS A 44 3.87 5.15 -0.01
C LYS A 44 4.52 4.27 1.06
N VAL A 45 3.95 4.25 2.28
CA VAL A 45 4.43 3.37 3.36
C VAL A 45 4.31 1.89 2.95
N LEU A 46 3.21 1.50 2.29
CA LEU A 46 3.04 0.14 1.79
C LEU A 46 4.05 -0.23 0.69
N ILE A 47 4.38 0.70 -0.21
CA ILE A 47 5.43 0.50 -1.22
C ILE A 47 6.78 0.25 -0.54
N GLN A 48 7.15 1.10 0.42
CA GLN A 48 8.39 0.96 1.18
C GLN A 48 8.45 -0.39 1.93
N LYS A 49 7.38 -0.79 2.61
CA LYS A 49 7.32 -2.10 3.30
C LYS A 49 7.49 -3.28 2.34
N THR A 50 6.93 -3.17 1.14
CA THR A 50 7.05 -4.19 0.09
C THR A 50 8.49 -4.29 -0.42
N GLU A 51 9.15 -3.15 -0.63
CA GLU A 51 10.56 -3.07 -1.02
C GLU A 51 11.48 -3.64 0.06
N GLN A 52 11.24 -3.31 1.34
CA GLN A 52 11.99 -3.89 2.46
C GLN A 52 11.83 -5.41 2.55
N SER A 53 10.65 -5.94 2.20
CA SER A 53 10.43 -7.40 2.15
C SER A 53 11.27 -8.06 1.06
N ILE A 54 11.40 -7.41 -0.11
CA ILE A 54 12.26 -7.87 -1.21
C ILE A 54 13.73 -7.87 -0.80
N LEU A 55 14.22 -6.77 -0.22
CA LEU A 55 15.59 -6.65 0.27
C LEU A 55 15.91 -7.68 1.36
N SER A 56 14.96 -7.95 2.26
CA SER A 56 15.13 -8.95 3.32
C SER A 56 15.31 -10.37 2.75
N MET A 57 14.62 -10.70 1.65
CA MET A 57 14.80 -11.99 0.97
C MET A 57 16.19 -12.10 0.33
N ASP A 58 16.75 -11.01 -0.16
CA ASP A 58 18.10 -11.00 -0.73
C ASP A 58 19.16 -11.29 0.33
N VAL A 59 19.01 -10.77 1.55
CA VAL A 59 19.89 -11.08 2.69
C VAL A 59 19.86 -12.58 3.00
N LEU A 60 18.67 -13.20 2.95
CA LEU A 60 18.49 -14.63 3.21
C LEU A 60 19.05 -15.54 2.10
N LYS A 61 19.44 -15.01 0.93
CA LYS A 61 20.09 -15.83 -0.12
C LYS A 61 21.42 -16.43 0.32
N ALA A 62 22.16 -15.72 1.17
CA ALA A 62 23.43 -16.21 1.70
C ALA A 62 23.26 -17.19 2.88
N ALA A 63 22.05 -17.28 3.46
CA ALA A 63 21.76 -18.17 4.56
C ALA A 63 21.64 -19.63 4.09
N LYS A 64 22.16 -20.54 4.91
CA LYS A 64 22.07 -21.99 4.71
C LYS A 64 21.17 -22.60 5.80
N PRO A 65 20.63 -23.80 5.60
CA PRO A 65 20.05 -24.59 6.68
C PRO A 65 21.00 -24.63 7.88
N GLY A 66 20.47 -24.38 9.07
CA GLY A 66 21.25 -24.28 10.29
C GLY A 66 21.79 -22.88 10.62
N HIS A 67 21.47 -21.87 9.80
CA HIS A 67 21.86 -20.50 10.11
C HIS A 67 21.09 -19.97 11.32
N THR A 68 21.83 -19.51 12.33
CA THR A 68 21.23 -18.94 13.53
C THR A 68 21.00 -17.44 13.38
N ALA A 69 19.78 -16.97 13.66
CA ALA A 69 19.41 -15.57 13.64
C ALA A 69 18.65 -15.17 14.92
N LEU A 70 18.64 -13.88 15.23
CA LEU A 70 17.79 -13.32 16.29
C LEU A 70 16.44 -12.93 15.71
N VAL A 71 15.38 -13.55 16.21
CA VAL A 71 14.00 -13.28 15.80
C VAL A 71 13.31 -12.47 16.90
N PRO A 72 12.68 -11.32 16.58
CA PRO A 72 11.96 -10.54 17.57
C PRO A 72 10.71 -11.30 18.03
N LEU A 73 10.55 -11.42 19.35
CA LEU A 73 9.31 -11.92 19.98
C LEU A 73 8.42 -10.77 20.43
N SER A 74 9.04 -9.66 20.87
CA SER A 74 8.41 -8.39 21.19
C SER A 74 9.37 -7.24 20.86
N GLU A 75 8.95 -5.98 21.06
CA GLU A 75 9.78 -4.80 20.80
C GLU A 75 11.09 -4.78 21.58
N SER A 76 11.15 -5.45 22.74
CA SER A 76 12.33 -5.45 23.63
C SER A 76 12.94 -6.84 23.85
N MET A 77 12.44 -7.88 23.17
CA MET A 77 12.90 -9.26 23.36
C MET A 77 13.17 -9.97 22.02
N TYR A 78 14.36 -10.57 21.94
CA TYR A 78 14.78 -11.38 20.80
C TYR A 78 15.12 -12.79 21.26
N VAL A 79 14.74 -13.78 20.46
CA VAL A 79 15.06 -15.18 20.67
C VAL A 79 16.02 -15.63 19.58
N ARG A 80 17.03 -16.42 19.95
CA ARG A 80 17.90 -17.09 18.99
C ARG A 80 17.14 -18.26 18.36
N ALA A 81 16.97 -18.23 17.06
CA ALA A 81 16.33 -19.28 16.28
C ALA A 81 17.28 -19.78 15.18
N GLU A 82 17.05 -20.99 14.72
CA GLU A 82 17.77 -21.62 13.62
C GLU A 82 16.84 -21.70 12.40
N LEU A 83 17.34 -21.28 11.23
CA LEU A 83 16.59 -21.42 9.99
C LEU A 83 16.72 -22.85 9.46
N ASP A 84 15.59 -23.56 9.40
CA ASP A 84 15.50 -24.89 8.79
C ASP A 84 15.70 -24.82 7.27
N ASP A 85 14.83 -24.11 6.57
CA ASP A 85 14.90 -23.96 5.11
C ASP A 85 14.80 -22.49 4.67
N PRO A 86 15.94 -21.83 4.39
CA PRO A 86 15.95 -20.45 3.91
C PRO A 86 15.32 -20.26 2.53
N SER A 87 15.09 -21.33 1.76
CA SER A 87 14.55 -21.25 0.39
C SER A 87 13.03 -21.13 0.34
N ARG A 88 12.34 -21.43 1.44
CA ARG A 88 10.89 -21.35 1.57
C ARG A 88 10.48 -20.17 2.44
N MET A 89 9.42 -19.48 2.02
CA MET A 89 8.92 -18.26 2.64
C MET A 89 7.42 -18.37 2.83
N LEU A 90 6.93 -17.87 3.97
CA LEU A 90 5.50 -17.75 4.24
C LEU A 90 4.99 -16.38 3.78
N ILE A 91 3.95 -16.37 2.94
CA ILE A 91 3.34 -15.14 2.40
C ILE A 91 1.87 -15.06 2.80
N GLU A 92 1.44 -13.88 3.22
CA GLU A 92 0.03 -13.54 3.42
C GLU A 92 -0.62 -13.18 2.07
N MET A 93 -1.67 -13.90 1.71
CA MET A 93 -2.36 -13.81 0.41
C MET A 93 -3.64 -12.95 0.46
N GLY A 94 -4.01 -12.45 1.63
CA GLY A 94 -5.25 -11.72 1.88
C GLY A 94 -6.18 -12.51 2.80
N THR A 95 -7.09 -11.79 3.48
CA THR A 95 -8.15 -12.37 4.33
C THR A 95 -7.66 -13.33 5.42
N GLY A 96 -6.39 -13.23 5.83
CA GLY A 96 -5.79 -14.10 6.85
C GLY A 96 -5.31 -15.46 6.35
N TYR A 97 -5.22 -15.66 5.02
CA TYR A 97 -4.65 -16.87 4.45
C TYR A 97 -3.15 -16.72 4.21
N PHE A 98 -2.42 -17.78 4.54
CA PHE A 98 -0.97 -17.85 4.35
C PHE A 98 -0.62 -19.01 3.42
N ALA A 99 0.34 -18.77 2.53
CA ALA A 99 0.87 -19.78 1.62
C ALA A 99 2.39 -19.87 1.78
N GLU A 100 2.90 -21.09 1.93
CA GLU A 100 4.33 -21.36 1.87
C GLU A 100 4.74 -21.50 0.39
N VAL A 101 5.72 -20.71 -0.04
CA VAL A 101 6.19 -20.69 -1.43
C VAL A 101 7.71 -20.61 -1.49
N SER A 102 8.28 -20.86 -2.66
CA SER A 102 9.71 -20.64 -2.87
C SER A 102 10.05 -19.15 -2.85
N ARG A 103 11.30 -18.83 -2.50
CA ARG A 103 11.82 -17.46 -2.48
C ARG A 103 11.64 -16.73 -3.81
N GLU A 104 11.78 -17.43 -4.94
CA GLU A 104 11.61 -16.85 -6.28
C GLU A 104 10.16 -16.42 -6.51
N LYS A 105 9.20 -17.30 -6.19
CA LYS A 105 7.77 -16.98 -6.27
C LYS A 105 7.38 -15.86 -5.31
N ALA A 106 8.02 -15.81 -4.14
CA ALA A 106 7.84 -14.72 -3.19
C ALA A 106 8.31 -13.37 -3.77
N GLY A 107 9.50 -13.35 -4.40
CA GLY A 107 10.01 -12.19 -5.14
C GLY A 107 9.03 -11.70 -6.19
N GLU A 108 8.55 -12.60 -7.06
CA GLU A 108 7.56 -12.27 -8.09
C GLU A 108 6.26 -11.72 -7.50
N PHE A 109 5.79 -12.30 -6.39
CA PHE A 109 4.59 -11.84 -5.70
C PHE A 109 4.75 -10.40 -5.18
N PHE A 110 5.85 -10.11 -4.47
CA PHE A 110 6.09 -8.78 -3.92
C PHE A 110 6.37 -7.74 -5.01
N GLU A 111 7.05 -8.10 -6.10
CA GLU A 111 7.23 -7.21 -7.25
C GLU A 111 5.90 -6.86 -7.94
N ARG A 112 5.04 -7.87 -8.14
CA ARG A 112 3.67 -7.65 -8.66
C ARG A 112 2.85 -6.76 -7.73
N LYS A 113 2.95 -6.99 -6.41
CA LYS A 113 2.27 -6.18 -5.39
C LYS A 113 2.77 -4.74 -5.39
N LYS A 114 4.08 -4.51 -5.47
CA LYS A 114 4.71 -3.19 -5.59
C LYS A 114 4.16 -2.45 -6.80
N LYS A 115 4.23 -3.06 -7.99
CA LYS A 115 3.71 -2.47 -9.23
C LYS A 115 2.22 -2.13 -9.16
N TYR A 116 1.42 -2.99 -8.53
CA TYR A 116 0.00 -2.73 -8.33
C TYR A 116 -0.23 -1.48 -7.45
N ILE A 117 0.44 -1.39 -6.31
CA ILE A 117 0.29 -0.27 -5.37
C ILE A 117 0.83 1.03 -5.98
N THR A 118 1.99 0.99 -6.66
CA THR A 118 2.56 2.18 -7.34
C THR A 118 1.64 2.74 -8.41
N LYS A 119 0.80 1.92 -9.06
CA LYS A 119 -0.20 2.40 -10.01
C LYS A 119 -1.37 3.14 -9.35
N GLN A 120 -1.62 2.91 -8.07
CA GLN A 120 -2.71 3.54 -7.30
C GLN A 120 -2.29 4.87 -6.66
N VAL A 121 -0.99 5.18 -6.67
CA VAL A 121 -0.43 6.48 -6.25
C VAL A 121 -0.40 7.42 -7.46
#